data_AF-A0A969JXZ5-F1
#
_entry.id   AF-A0A969JXZ5-F1
#
_cell.length_a   1.000
_cell.length_b   1.000
_cell.length_c   1.000
_cell.angle_alpha   90.00
_cell.angle_beta   90.00
_cell.angle_gamma   90.00
#
_symmetry.space_group_name_H-M   'P 1'
#
loop_
_entity.id
_entity.type
_entity.pdbx_description
1 polymer ?
#
loop_
_entity_poly.entity_id
_entity_poly.type
_entity_poly.pdbx_seq_one_letter_code
_entity_poly.pdbx_strand_id
1 'polypeptide(L)' 'MASEIAENAPLAVVSVRATLRQGLPEKIAAATEHELKEQQWLRATADADEGIRSVAERRPGRFTGK' A
#
# COMPACT_ATOMS: atom_id res chain seq x y z
N MET A 1 9.95 7.98 -25.51
CA MET A 1 8.81 8.00 -24.57
C MET A 1 8.61 9.39 -23.98
N ALA A 2 7.37 9.86 -23.82
CA ALA A 2 6.91 11.27 -23.80
C ALA A 2 6.72 11.89 -25.20
N SER A 3 7.74 11.92 -26.07
CA SER A 3 7.56 12.42 -27.47
C SER A 3 6.58 11.56 -28.27
N GLU A 4 6.71 10.22 -28.18
CA GLU A 4 5.81 9.25 -28.83
C GLU A 4 4.34 9.35 -28.35
N ILE A 5 4.11 9.82 -27.11
CA ILE A 5 2.75 10.02 -26.58
C ILE A 5 2.17 11.35 -27.08
N ALA A 6 3.02 12.36 -27.29
CA ALA A 6 2.64 13.67 -27.81
C ALA A 6 2.27 13.64 -29.30
N GLU A 7 2.77 12.65 -30.06
CA GLU A 7 2.36 12.40 -31.45
C GLU A 7 0.95 11.79 -31.57
N ASN A 8 0.41 11.22 -30.50
CA ASN A 8 -0.93 10.64 -30.46
C ASN A 8 -2.02 11.69 -30.21
N ALA A 9 -3.25 11.42 -30.64
CA ALA A 9 -4.41 12.30 -30.41
C ALA A 9 -4.62 12.56 -28.90
N PRO A 10 -4.41 13.79 -28.38
CA PRO A 10 -4.36 14.04 -26.94
C PRO A 10 -5.64 13.66 -26.19
N LEU A 11 -6.80 13.89 -26.81
CA LEU A 11 -8.10 13.52 -26.23
C LEU A 11 -8.27 12.00 -26.11
N ALA A 12 -7.79 11.23 -27.09
CA ALA A 12 -7.86 9.78 -27.06
C ALA A 12 -6.97 9.22 -25.94
N VAL A 13 -5.75 9.75 -25.79
CA VAL A 13 -4.82 9.34 -24.71
C VAL A 13 -5.42 9.60 -23.33
N VAL A 14 -6.01 10.79 -23.11
CA VAL A 14 -6.64 11.14 -21.84
C VAL A 14 -7.86 10.26 -21.56
N SER A 15 -8.73 10.06 -22.56
CA SER A 15 -9.94 9.23 -22.45
C SER A 15 -9.60 7.79 -22.10
N VAL A 16 -8.70 7.15 -22.86
CA VAL A 16 -8.27 5.78 -22.61
C VAL A 16 -7.62 5.64 -21.23
N ARG A 17 -6.78 6.60 -20.82
CA ARG A 17 -6.19 6.60 -19.48
C ARG A 17 -7.23 6.72 -18.38
N ALA A 18 -8.27 7.54 -18.56
CA ALA A 18 -9.35 7.66 -17.60
C ALA A 18 -10.12 6.34 -17.46
N THR A 19 -10.47 5.70 -18.57
CA THR A 19 -11.12 4.38 -18.59
C THR A 19 -10.28 3.32 -17.89
N LEU A 20 -8.97 3.24 -18.17
CA LEU A 20 -8.07 2.26 -17.54
C LEU A 20 -7.92 2.45 -16.03
N ARG A 21 -8.12 3.68 -15.52
CA ARG A 21 -8.01 4.00 -14.09
C ARG A 21 -9.36 4.03 -13.38
N GLN A 22 -10.45 3.77 -14.08
CA GLN A 22 -11.78 3.77 -13.48
C GLN A 22 -11.85 2.72 -12.36
N GLY A 23 -12.35 3.13 -11.18
CA GLY A 23 -12.49 2.25 -10.02
C GLY A 23 -11.17 1.95 -9.28
N LEU A 24 -10.02 2.40 -9.79
CA LEU A 24 -8.73 2.18 -9.14
C LEU A 24 -8.56 3.04 -7.88
N PRO A 25 -8.89 4.35 -7.87
CA PRO A 25 -8.78 5.18 -6.65
C PRO A 25 -9.58 4.61 -5.47
N GLU A 26 -10.80 4.15 -5.72
CA GLU A 26 -11.70 3.63 -4.68
C GLU A 26 -11.14 2.31 -4.11
N LYS A 27 -10.61 1.43 -4.97
CA LYS A 27 -9.95 0.19 -4.54
C LYS A 27 -8.69 0.46 -3.72
N ILE A 28 -7.88 1.44 -4.13
CA ILE A 28 -6.68 1.85 -3.38
C ILE A 28 -7.06 2.41 -2.02
N ALA A 29 -8.09 3.27 -1.96
CA ALA A 29 -8.56 3.84 -0.71
C ALA A 29 -9.06 2.76 0.26
N ALA A 30 -9.91 1.85 -0.22
CA ALA A 30 -10.44 0.75 0.59
C ALA A 30 -9.33 -0.18 1.11
N ALA A 31 -8.37 -0.54 0.25
CA ALA A 31 -7.23 -1.37 0.65
C ALA A 31 -6.36 -0.68 1.71
N THR A 32 -6.07 0.61 1.52
CA THR A 32 -5.24 1.39 2.44
C THR A 32 -5.95 1.60 3.78
N GLU A 33 -7.26 1.81 3.79
CA GLU A 33 -8.05 1.94 5.02
C GLU A 33 -8.06 0.62 5.81
N HIS A 34 -8.23 -0.51 5.13
CA HIS A 34 -8.15 -1.83 5.76
C HIS A 34 -6.76 -2.07 6.36
N GLU A 35 -5.70 -1.87 5.58
CA GLU A 35 -4.32 -2.03 6.05
C GLU A 35 -4.01 -1.12 7.25
N LEU A 36 -4.49 0.13 7.24
CA LEU A 36 -4.30 1.05 8.36
C LEU A 36 -4.96 0.53 9.64
N LYS A 37 -6.18 0.00 9.56
CA LYS A 37 -6.88 -0.59 10.72
C LYS A 37 -6.12 -1.79 11.26
N GLU A 38 -5.67 -2.69 10.40
CA GLU A 38 -4.87 -3.85 10.79
C GLU A 38 -3.56 -3.42 11.47
N GLN A 39 -2.84 -2.47 10.86
CA GLN A 39 -1.58 -1.94 11.41
C GLN A 39 -1.78 -1.24 12.75
N GLN A 40 -2.87 -0.50 12.94
CA GLN A 40 -3.19 0.15 14.22
C GLN A 40 -3.42 -0.87 15.33
N TRP A 41 -4.19 -1.93 15.04
CA TRP A 41 -4.43 -3.01 16.00
C TRP A 41 -3.12 -3.74 16.35
N LEU A 42 -2.36 -4.17 15.33
CA LEU A 42 -1.13 -4.93 15.52
C LEU A 42 -0.10 -4.14 16.33
N ARG A 43 0.03 -2.82 16.10
CA ARG A 43 0.97 -1.96 16.84
C ARG A 43 0.72 -1.90 18.34
N ALA A 44 -0.49 -2.19 18.80
CA ALA A 44 -0.83 -2.22 20.22
C ALA A 44 -0.48 -3.56 20.90
N THR A 45 -0.03 -4.57 20.14
CA THR A 45 0.26 -5.91 20.67
C THR A 45 1.67 -6.01 21.25
N ALA A 46 1.86 -6.94 22.18
CA ALA A 46 3.18 -7.26 22.72
C ALA A 46 4.12 -7.82 21.63
N ASP A 47 3.55 -8.47 20.61
CA ASP A 47 4.30 -9.03 19.49
C ASP A 47 4.90 -7.94 18.58
N ALA A 48 4.24 -6.79 18.44
CA ALA A 48 4.82 -5.65 17.72
C ALA A 48 6.05 -5.08 18.46
N ASP A 49 5.94 -4.89 19.78
CA ASP A 49 7.06 -4.45 20.62
C ASP A 49 8.22 -5.44 20.62
N GLU A 50 7.92 -6.73 20.68
CA GLU A 50 8.90 -7.81 20.58
C GLU A 50 9.56 -7.87 19.20
N GLY A 51 8.80 -7.64 18.12
CA GLY A 51 9.33 -7.54 16.77
C GLY A 51 10.37 -6.42 16.63
N ILE A 52 10.05 -5.23 17.13
CA ILE A 52 10.98 -4.08 17.13
C ILE A 52 12.25 -4.42 17.93
N ARG A 53 12.07 -4.98 19.13
CA ARG A 53 13.16 -5.29 20.06
C ARG A 53 14.09 -6.39 19.53
N SER A 54 13.53 -7.48 19.03
CA SER A 54 14.30 -8.61 18.50
C SER A 54 15.16 -8.23 17.29
N VAL A 55 14.64 -7.36 16.41
CA VAL A 55 15.40 -6.81 15.28
C VAL A 55 16.53 -5.90 15.78
N ALA A 56 16.24 -5.00 16.72
CA ALA A 56 17.25 -4.11 17.30
C ALA A 56 18.38 -4.89 18.01
N GLU A 57 18.04 -5.97 18.71
CA GLU A 57 18.96 -6.84 19.44
C GLU A 57 19.59 -7.93 18.55
N ARG A 58 19.21 -8.01 17.26
CA ARG A 58 19.65 -9.04 16.29
C ARG A 58 19.51 -10.48 16.81
N ARG A 59 18.40 -10.77 17.48
CA ARG A 59 18.06 -12.10 17.98
C ARG A 59 16.74 -12.61 17.37
N PRO A 60 16.47 -13.92 17.44
CA PRO A 60 15.14 -14.43 17.11
C PRO A 60 14.05 -13.80 17.98
N GLY A 61 12.90 -13.49 17.37
CA GLY A 61 11.72 -12.97 18.06
C GLY A 61 10.98 -14.06 18.82
N ARG A 62 10.40 -13.70 19.97
CA ARG A 62 9.61 -14.57 20.85
C ARG A 62 8.14 -14.13 20.83
N PHE A 63 7.47 -14.43 19.73
CA PHE A 63 6.07 -14.06 19.51
C PHE A 63 5.11 -14.98 20.27
N THR A 64 4.01 -14.42 20.74
CA THR A 64 3.00 -15.12 21.56
C THR A 64 1.61 -15.14 20.92
N GLY A 65 1.37 -14.35 19.87
CA GLY A 65 0.11 -14.28 19.13
C GLY A 65 -1.03 -13.65 19.91
N LYS A 66 -0.73 -12.77 20.87
CA LYS A 66 -1.70 -12.16 21.78
C LYS A 66 -1.70 -10.64 21.69
#